data_AF-A0A930TL46-F1
#
_entry.id   AF-A0A930TL46-F1
#
_cell.length_a   1.000
_cell.length_b   1.000
_cell.length_c   1.000
_cell.angle_alpha   90.00
_cell.angle_beta   90.00
_cell.angle_gamma   90.00
#
_symmetry.space_group_name_H-M   'P 1'
#
loop_
_entity.id
_entity.type
_entity.pdbx_description
1 polymer ?
#
loop_
_entity_poly.entity_id
_entity_poly.type
_entity_poly.pdbx_seq_one_letter_code
_entity_poly.pdbx_strand_id
1 'polypeptide(L)'
;MPLLRLDEFNVRNQSQSDSYRLKGMPVHSDLTAGMIADRSQEHLGTVSDLLVNETGAIEYLVLDLGSSLTGRQVMLPIDRARIDHKENCVYAMGMTKDQVEQLPAFTSERSL
;
A
#
# COMPACT_ATOMS: atom_id res chain seq x y z
N MET A 1 -16.21 11.33 -1.47
CA MET A 1 -16.80 10.04 -1.03
C MET A 1 -15.99 9.56 0.16
N PRO A 2 -16.61 8.99 1.21
CA PRO A 2 -15.87 8.51 2.37
C PRO A 2 -15.06 7.25 2.01
N LEU A 3 -13.79 7.22 2.40
CA LEU A 3 -12.94 6.03 2.30
C LEU A 3 -13.01 5.26 3.61
N LEU A 4 -13.13 3.94 3.53
CA LEU A 4 -13.19 3.03 4.67
C LEU A 4 -11.95 2.16 4.68
N ARG A 5 -11.41 1.85 5.86
CA ARG A 5 -10.42 0.77 5.97
C ARG A 5 -11.06 -0.57 5.66
N LEU A 6 -10.30 -1.46 5.03
CA LEU A 6 -10.78 -2.77 4.63
C LEU A 6 -11.27 -3.60 5.83
N ASP A 7 -10.64 -3.49 7.00
CA ASP A 7 -11.08 -4.15 8.23
C ASP A 7 -12.48 -3.67 8.65
N GLU A 8 -12.73 -2.36 8.61
CA GLU A 8 -14.03 -1.76 8.94
C GLU A 8 -15.11 -2.12 7.92
N PHE A 9 -14.74 -2.25 6.64
CA PHE A 9 -15.66 -2.71 5.59
C PHE A 9 -16.03 -4.20 5.75
N ASN A 10 -15.06 -5.09 5.99
CA ASN A 10 -15.31 -6.52 6.15
C ASN A 10 -16.07 -6.85 7.45
N VAL A 11 -15.88 -6.12 8.54
CA VAL A 11 -16.71 -6.29 9.76
C VAL A 11 -18.19 -6.05 9.43
N ARG A 12 -18.50 -5.13 8.50
CA ARG A 12 -19.87 -4.87 8.05
C ARG A 12 -20.38 -5.88 7.04
N ASN A 13 -19.48 -6.59 6.35
CA ASN A 13 -19.80 -7.43 5.21
C ASN A 13 -19.04 -8.75 5.37
N GLN A 14 -19.69 -9.83 5.83
CA GLN A 14 -19.12 -11.14 6.21
C GLN A 14 -18.43 -11.93 5.06
N SER A 15 -17.64 -11.28 4.21
CA SER A 15 -16.91 -11.86 3.09
C SER A 15 -15.41 -11.80 3.40
N GLN A 16 -14.75 -12.96 3.37
CA GLN A 16 -13.29 -13.06 3.45
C GLN A 16 -12.70 -12.63 2.09
N SER A 17 -12.41 -11.34 1.95
CA SER A 17 -11.89 -10.75 0.71
C SER A 17 -10.40 -11.06 0.52
N ASP A 18 -9.98 -11.67 -0.60
CA ASP A 18 -8.57 -12.00 -0.97
C ASP A 18 -7.56 -10.85 -0.73
N SER A 19 -8.06 -9.62 -0.70
CA SER A 19 -7.39 -8.38 -0.30
C SER A 19 -6.63 -8.47 1.03
N TYR A 20 -7.03 -9.34 1.98
CA TYR A 20 -6.29 -9.53 3.23
C TYR A 20 -4.84 -10.00 2.99
N ARG A 21 -4.60 -10.69 1.87
CA ARG A 21 -3.27 -11.22 1.51
C ARG A 21 -2.29 -10.11 1.11
N LEU A 22 -2.78 -8.90 0.84
CA LEU A 22 -1.93 -7.76 0.51
C LEU A 22 -1.27 -7.15 1.75
N LYS A 23 -1.91 -7.29 2.93
CA LYS A 23 -1.37 -6.77 4.18
C LYS A 23 -0.11 -7.54 4.55
N GLY A 24 0.96 -6.82 4.84
CA GLY A 24 2.28 -7.37 5.11
C GLY A 24 3.15 -7.60 3.87
N MET A 25 2.64 -7.37 2.65
CA MET A 25 3.48 -7.48 1.45
C MET A 25 4.51 -6.34 1.41
N PRO A 26 5.78 -6.63 1.09
CA PRO A 26 6.78 -5.61 0.85
C PRO A 26 6.45 -4.81 -0.40
N VAL A 27 6.77 -3.51 -0.37
CA VAL A 27 6.61 -2.59 -1.49
C VAL A 27 7.98 -2.19 -2.02
N HIS A 28 8.17 -2.31 -3.34
CA HIS A 28 9.40 -1.98 -4.05
C HIS A 28 9.18 -0.95 -5.15
N SER A 29 10.22 -0.21 -5.52
CA SER A 29 10.17 0.64 -6.72
C SER A 29 10.32 -0.19 -7.99
N ASP A 30 9.41 -0.01 -8.96
CA ASP A 30 9.55 -0.60 -10.30
C ASP A 30 10.71 0.02 -11.09
N LEU A 31 11.15 1.24 -10.75
CA LEU A 31 12.26 1.92 -11.44
C LEU A 31 13.61 1.20 -11.28
N THR A 32 13.74 0.39 -10.23
CA THR A 32 14.92 -0.44 -9.99
C THR A 32 14.73 -1.90 -10.40
N ALA A 33 13.50 -2.30 -10.75
CA ALA A 33 13.19 -3.66 -11.15
C ALA A 33 13.86 -3.98 -12.51
N GLY A 34 14.86 -4.87 -12.47
CA GLY A 34 15.59 -5.32 -13.66
C GLY A 34 16.92 -4.61 -13.93
N MET A 35 17.21 -3.47 -13.27
CA MET A 35 18.54 -2.85 -13.32
C MET A 35 19.52 -3.49 -12.33
N ILE A 36 19.00 -4.05 -11.24
CA ILE A 36 19.79 -4.68 -10.19
C ILE A 36 19.67 -6.19 -10.39
N ALA A 37 20.76 -6.83 -10.80
CA ALA A 37 20.83 -8.28 -10.99
C ALA A 37 20.73 -9.06 -9.65
N ASP A 38 20.85 -8.34 -8.54
CA ASP A 38 20.63 -8.83 -7.19
C ASP A 38 19.19 -8.52 -6.77
N ARG A 39 18.56 -9.41 -5.99
CA ARG A 39 17.20 -9.26 -5.43
C ARG A 39 16.99 -8.00 -4.57
N SER A 40 17.98 -7.13 -4.46
CA SER A 40 17.95 -5.83 -3.81
C SER A 40 17.18 -4.79 -4.64
N GLN A 41 15.90 -5.02 -4.90
CA GLN A 41 15.00 -3.97 -5.38
C GLN A 41 14.88 -2.88 -4.30
N GLU A 42 14.77 -1.61 -4.69
CA GLU A 42 14.65 -0.51 -3.71
C GLU A 42 13.39 -0.73 -2.86
N HIS A 43 13.58 -1.08 -1.58
CA HIS A 43 12.50 -1.30 -0.63
C HIS A 43 11.94 0.03 -0.15
N LEU A 44 10.64 0.21 -0.35
CA LEU A 44 9.92 1.43 -0.04
C LEU A 44 9.17 1.33 1.29
N GLY A 45 8.74 0.12 1.66
CA GLY A 45 8.01 -0.11 2.91
C GLY A 45 7.18 -1.39 2.84
N THR A 46 6.18 -1.48 3.71
CA THR A 46 5.27 -2.63 3.79
C THR A 46 3.82 -2.17 3.75
N VAL A 47 2.94 -2.91 3.07
CA VAL A 47 1.50 -2.63 3.10
C VAL A 47 0.97 -2.88 4.51
N SER A 48 0.51 -1.83 5.17
CA SER A 48 -0.03 -1.89 6.52
C SER A 48 -1.55 -2.00 6.53
N ASP A 49 -2.22 -1.35 5.58
CA ASP A 49 -3.68 -1.40 5.46
C ASP A 49 -4.15 -1.10 4.03
N LEU A 50 -5.47 -1.18 3.81
CA LEU A 50 -6.09 -0.97 2.51
C LEU A 50 -7.32 -0.07 2.69
N LEU A 51 -7.44 0.96 1.87
CA LEU A 51 -8.63 1.80 1.83
C LEU A 51 -9.51 1.40 0.67
N VAL A 52 -10.77 1.16 0.97
CA VAL A 52 -11.82 0.80 0.02
C VAL A 52 -12.89 1.87 -0.01
N ASN A 53 -13.55 1.98 -1.16
CA ASN A 53 -14.77 2.77 -1.28
C ASN A 53 -15.99 2.00 -0.74
N GLU A 54 -17.17 2.62 -0.80
CA GLU A 54 -18.44 2.04 -0.36
C GLU A 54 -18.86 0.76 -1.12
N THR A 55 -18.33 0.54 -2.33
CA THR A 55 -18.59 -0.66 -3.12
C THR A 55 -17.62 -1.80 -2.79
N GLY A 56 -16.64 -1.57 -1.92
CA GLY A 56 -15.59 -2.52 -1.56
C GLY A 56 -14.41 -2.56 -2.54
N ALA A 57 -14.32 -1.63 -3.49
CA ALA A 57 -13.19 -1.54 -4.40
C ALA A 57 -12.02 -0.84 -3.70
N ILE A 58 -10.81 -1.41 -3.83
CA ILE A 58 -9.58 -0.84 -3.25
C ILE A 58 -9.23 0.42 -4.04
N GLU A 59 -9.06 1.55 -3.34
CA GLU A 59 -8.61 2.81 -3.95
C GLU A 59 -7.17 3.15 -3.54
N TYR A 60 -6.77 2.81 -2.31
CA TYR A 60 -5.43 3.10 -1.81
C TYR A 60 -4.85 1.94 -0.98
N LEU A 61 -3.54 1.76 -1.09
CA LEU A 61 -2.72 0.96 -0.19
C LEU A 61 -2.10 1.89 0.85
N VAL A 62 -2.29 1.59 2.14
CA VAL A 62 -1.61 2.31 3.22
C VAL A 62 -0.26 1.65 3.44
N LEU A 63 0.81 2.40 3.20
CA LEU A 63 2.19 1.92 3.32
C LEU A 63 2.80 2.40 4.62
N ASP A 64 3.39 1.48 5.38
CA ASP A 64 4.30 1.77 6.48
C ASP A 64 5.73 1.82 5.93
N LEU A 65 6.37 2.99 6.04
CA LEU A 65 7.73 3.21 5.54
C LEU A 65 8.81 2.83 6.58
N GLY A 66 8.43 2.16 7.68
CA GLY A 66 9.32 1.71 8.75
C GLY A 66 10.01 2.86 9.49
N SER A 67 11.26 2.65 9.89
CA SER A 67 12.10 3.59 10.67
C SER A 67 12.53 4.86 9.92
N SER A 68 11.73 5.35 8.96
CA SER A 68 11.90 6.71 8.46
C SER A 68 11.63 7.70 9.61
N LEU A 69 12.36 8.82 9.61
CA LEU A 69 12.38 9.84 10.68
C LEU A 69 10.99 10.35 11.07
N THR A 70 10.01 10.20 10.18
CA THR A 70 8.65 10.70 10.40
C THR A 70 7.69 9.65 10.95
N GLY A 71 8.01 8.35 10.88
CA GLY A 71 7.10 7.27 11.28
C GLY A 71 5.71 7.36 10.65
N ARG A 72 5.62 8.02 9.47
CA ARG A 72 4.35 8.32 8.81
C ARG A 72 3.98 7.19 7.87
N GLN A 73 2.72 6.76 7.97
CA GLN A 73 2.11 5.93 6.95
C GLN A 73 1.67 6.82 5.79
N VAL A 74 1.78 6.34 4.56
CA VAL A 74 1.41 7.10 3.36
C VAL A 74 0.39 6.34 2.52
N MET A 75 -0.36 7.05 1.69
CA MET A 75 -1.41 6.49 0.84
C MET A 75 -0.92 6.36 -0.61
N LEU A 76 -0.70 5.13 -1.08
CA LEU A 76 -0.37 4.83 -2.47
C LEU A 76 -1.65 4.50 -3.24
N PRO A 77 -2.04 5.28 -4.28
CA PRO A 77 -3.20 4.95 -5.10
C PRO A 77 -3.01 3.61 -5.84
N ILE A 78 -4.07 2.81 -5.91
CA ILE A 78 -4.03 1.46 -6.51
C ILE A 78 -3.60 1.49 -7.99
N ASP A 79 -3.93 2.56 -8.73
CA ASP A 79 -3.54 2.75 -10.13
C ASP A 79 -2.01 2.85 -10.32
N ARG A 80 -1.29 3.25 -9.26
CA ARG A 80 0.18 3.29 -9.22
C ARG A 80 0.79 2.11 -8.48
N ALA A 81 0.01 1.09 -8.17
CA ALA A 81 0.46 -0.11 -7.50
C ALA A 81 0.27 -1.33 -8.41
N ARG A 82 1.35 -2.05 -8.73
CA ARG A 82 1.27 -3.35 -9.39
C ARG A 82 1.50 -4.44 -8.36
N ILE A 83 0.45 -5.22 -8.09
CA ILE A 83 0.53 -6.36 -7.17
C ILE A 83 1.11 -7.55 -7.93
N ASP A 84 2.23 -8.09 -7.44
CA ASP A 84 2.81 -9.32 -7.94
C ASP A 84 2.56 -10.46 -6.96
N HIS A 85 1.59 -11.32 -7.30
CA HIS A 85 1.24 -12.47 -6.47
C HIS A 85 2.27 -13.59 -6.52
N LYS A 86 3.15 -13.64 -7.55
CA LYS A 86 4.17 -14.69 -7.67
C LYS A 86 5.34 -14.39 -6.74
N GLU A 87 5.80 -13.14 -6.75
CA GLU A 87 6.89 -12.66 -5.90
C GLU A 87 6.41 -12.22 -4.50
N ASN A 88 5.10 -12.26 -4.27
CA ASN A 88 4.45 -11.84 -3.03
C ASN A 88 4.82 -10.41 -2.61
N CYS A 89 4.91 -9.49 -3.58
CA CYS A 89 5.27 -8.10 -3.36
C CYS A 89 4.37 -7.13 -4.13
N VAL A 90 4.49 -5.84 -3.82
CA VAL A 90 3.84 -4.76 -4.56
C VAL A 90 4.91 -3.86 -5.16
N TYR A 91 4.72 -3.46 -6.41
CA TYR A 91 5.55 -2.47 -7.07
C TYR A 91 4.87 -1.11 -7.12
N ALA A 92 5.53 -0.09 -6.58
CA ALA A 92 5.16 1.31 -6.80
C ALA A 92 5.65 1.72 -8.20
N MET A 93 4.71 1.93 -9.10
CA MET A 93 4.98 2.15 -10.52
C MET A 93 5.52 3.56 -10.75
N GLY A 94 6.75 3.66 -11.28
CA GLY A 94 7.36 4.94 -11.64
C GLY A 94 7.68 5.87 -10.46
N MET A 95 7.81 5.33 -9.24
CA MET A 95 8.08 6.12 -8.03
C MET A 95 9.39 5.72 -7.37
N THR A 96 10.17 6.70 -6.93
CA THR A 96 11.33 6.49 -6.03
C THR A 96 10.89 6.52 -4.56
N LYS A 97 11.77 6.09 -3.65
CA LYS A 97 11.54 6.22 -2.21
C LYS A 97 11.17 7.63 -1.75
N ASP A 98 11.91 8.65 -2.19
CA ASP A 98 11.61 10.05 -1.85
C ASP A 98 10.21 10.47 -2.30
N GLN A 99 9.81 10.08 -3.52
CA GLN A 99 8.47 10.37 -4.03
C GLN A 99 7.37 9.65 -3.24
N VAL A 100 7.63 8.43 -2.75
CA VAL A 100 6.69 7.73 -1.86
C VAL A 100 6.61 8.41 -0.49
N GLU A 101 7.72 8.91 0.06
CA GLU A 101 7.73 9.68 1.32
C GLU A 101 6.96 11.01 1.22
N GLN A 102 6.81 11.56 0.02
CA GLN A 102 6.02 12.77 -0.24
C GLN A 102 4.53 12.51 -0.54
N LEU A 103 4.09 11.25 -0.59
CA LEU A 103 2.68 10.93 -0.76
C LEU A 103 1.83 11.47 0.41
N PRO A 104 0.51 11.67 0.19
CA PRO A 104 -0.40 12.06 1.27
C PRO A 104 -0.25 11.11 2.46
N ALA A 105 0.00 11.71 3.63
CA ALA A 105 0.07 10.94 4.86
C ALA A 105 -1.31 10.34 5.15
N PHE A 106 -1.32 9.06 5.55
CA PHE A 106 -2.52 8.44 6.08
C PHE A 106 -2.75 8.99 7.50
N THR A 107 -3.65 9.94 7.62
CA THR A 107 -4.12 10.36 8.93
C THR A 107 -5.29 9.47 9.31
N SER A 108 -5.09 8.60 10.31
CA SER A 108 -6.15 7.78 10.92
C SER A 108 -7.12 8.64 11.76
N GLU A 109 -7.31 9.90 11.38
CA GLU A 109 -8.32 10.78 11.94
C GLU A 109 -9.67 10.14 11.66
N ARG A 110 -10.12 9.35 12.64
CA ARG A 110 -11.50 8.96 12.86
C ARG A 110 -12.37 10.19 12.65
N SER A 111 -12.87 10.33 11.44
CA SER A 111 -13.87 11.31 11.10
C SER A 111 -15.21 10.58 11.17
N LEU A 112 -15.78 10.65 12.38
CA LEU A 112 -17.20 10.65 12.76
C LEU A 112 -18.12 9.55 12.22
#